data_AF-A0A9E3DFM1-F1
#
_entry.id   AF-A0A9E3DFM1-F1
#
_cell.length_a   1.000
_cell.length_b   1.000
_cell.length_c   1.000
_cell.angle_alpha   90.00
_cell.angle_beta   90.00
_cell.angle_gamma   90.00
#
_symmetry.space_group_name_H-M   'P 1'
#
loop_
_entity.id
_entity.type
_entity.pdbx_description
1 polymer ?
#
loop_
_entity_poly.entity_id
_entity_poly.type
_entity_poly.pdbx_seq_one_letter_code
_entity_poly.pdbx_strand_id
1 'polypeptide(L)'
;MTKRGAADRRPDRAELEKLMSADMRAVTAQSDRIGRHFARQHEVNGTDFHALLHIMVAETAGTPLTSAQLRQRMDVSPAAITYLVDRMIDAGHIRREPDP
;
A
#
# COMPACT_ATOMS: atom_id res chain seq x y z
N MET A 1 -47.58 4.36 25.78
CA MET A 1 -46.48 5.04 26.50
C MET A 1 -45.18 4.30 26.19
N THR A 2 -44.27 5.02 25.52
CA THR A 2 -42.80 4.87 25.47
C THR A 2 -42.16 3.50 25.23
N LYS A 3 -41.92 3.16 23.96
CA LYS A 3 -40.84 2.25 23.53
C LYS A 3 -39.88 2.97 22.57
N ARG A 4 -39.44 4.18 22.96
CA ARG A 4 -38.59 5.08 22.17
C ARG A 4 -37.21 5.34 22.81
N GLY A 5 -36.79 4.49 23.76
CA GLY A 5 -35.57 4.68 24.55
C GLY A 5 -34.37 3.79 24.17
N ALA A 6 -34.53 2.83 23.25
CA ALA A 6 -33.44 1.90 22.89
C ALA A 6 -32.60 2.35 21.68
N ALA A 7 -33.04 3.39 20.95
CA ALA A 7 -32.42 3.81 19.69
C ALA A 7 -31.40 4.95 19.84
N ASP A 8 -31.12 5.43 21.06
CA ASP A 8 -30.25 6.57 21.32
C ASP A 8 -29.17 6.27 22.38
N ARG A 9 -28.65 5.04 22.39
CA ARG A 9 -27.43 4.74 23.14
C ARG A 9 -26.24 5.05 22.25
N ARG A 10 -25.53 6.13 22.56
CA ARG A 10 -24.23 6.39 21.96
C ARG A 10 -23.29 5.23 22.31
N PRO A 11 -22.58 4.67 21.30
CA PRO A 11 -21.61 3.62 21.56
C PRO A 11 -20.55 4.14 22.51
N ASP A 12 -20.13 3.29 23.45
CA ASP A 12 -19.03 3.65 24.33
C ASP A 12 -17.69 3.63 23.56
N ARG A 13 -16.62 4.11 24.21
CA ARG A 13 -15.30 4.19 23.58
C ARG A 13 -14.81 2.82 23.09
N ALA A 14 -15.05 1.75 23.84
CA ALA A 14 -14.57 0.41 23.48
C ALA A 14 -15.34 -0.15 22.27
N GLU A 15 -16.63 0.15 22.16
CA GLU A 15 -17.44 -0.16 20.99
C GLU A 15 -16.94 0.60 19.76
N LEU A 16 -16.68 1.91 19.89
CA LEU A 16 -16.12 2.73 18.81
C LEU A 16 -14.75 2.21 18.34
N GLU A 17 -13.84 1.88 19.26
CA GLU A 17 -12.53 1.32 18.92
C GLU A 17 -12.64 -0.01 18.18
N LYS A 18 -13.59 -0.88 18.56
CA LYS A 18 -13.87 -2.13 17.83
C LYS A 18 -14.41 -1.88 16.43
N LEU A 19 -15.33 -0.94 16.27
CA LEU A 19 -15.87 -0.55 14.96
C LEU A 19 -14.78 0.02 14.07
N MET A 20 -13.98 0.96 14.57
CA MET A 20 -12.83 1.51 13.86
C MET A 20 -11.83 0.42 13.43
N SER A 21 -11.53 -0.53 14.32
CA SER A 21 -10.66 -1.66 13.98
C SER A 21 -11.26 -2.58 12.91
N ALA A 22 -12.58 -2.80 12.93
CA ALA A 22 -13.27 -3.58 11.91
C ALA A 22 -13.26 -2.87 10.56
N ASP A 23 -13.53 -1.56 10.55
CA ASP A 23 -13.52 -0.73 9.34
C ASP A 23 -12.12 -0.66 8.74
N MET A 24 -11.08 -0.46 9.57
CA MET A 24 -9.68 -0.50 9.14
C MET A 24 -9.34 -1.84 8.45
N ARG A 25 -9.74 -2.97 9.05
CA ARG A 25 -9.52 -4.29 8.43
C ARG A 25 -10.28 -4.46 7.13
N ALA A 26 -11.52 -3.95 7.05
CA ALA A 26 -12.31 -4.01 5.82
C ALA A 26 -11.68 -3.19 4.69
N VAL A 27 -11.23 -1.97 5.00
CA VAL A 27 -10.53 -1.10 4.04
C VAL A 27 -9.23 -1.76 3.58
N THR A 28 -8.41 -2.28 4.49
CA THR A 28 -7.16 -2.97 4.12
C THR A 28 -7.43 -4.17 3.22
N ALA A 29 -8.39 -5.04 3.58
CA ALA A 29 -8.73 -6.21 2.78
C ALA A 29 -9.25 -5.85 1.38
N GLN A 30 -10.02 -4.77 1.25
CA GLN A 30 -10.50 -4.28 -0.03
C GLN A 30 -9.35 -3.71 -0.87
N SER A 31 -8.48 -2.89 -0.27
CA SER A 31 -7.27 -2.36 -0.92
C SER A 31 -6.36 -3.46 -1.42
N ASP A 32 -6.12 -4.50 -0.61
CA ASP A 32 -5.32 -5.66 -1.02
C ASP A 32 -5.95 -6.40 -2.20
N ARG A 33 -7.29 -6.51 -2.23
CA ARG A 33 -8.00 -7.15 -3.34
C ARG A 33 -7.84 -6.36 -4.63
N ILE A 34 -7.91 -5.04 -4.54
CA ILE A 34 -7.67 -4.12 -5.67
C ILE A 34 -6.23 -4.27 -6.15
N GLY A 35 -5.25 -4.22 -5.25
CA GLY A 35 -3.84 -4.39 -5.58
C GLY A 35 -3.54 -5.71 -6.25
N ARG A 36 -4.07 -6.83 -5.72
CA ARG A 36 -3.94 -8.15 -6.35
C ARG A 36 -4.61 -8.24 -7.73
N HIS A 37 -5.71 -7.51 -7.95
CA HIS A 37 -6.38 -7.49 -9.26
C HIS A 37 -5.53 -6.75 -10.28
N PHE A 38 -5.06 -5.55 -9.94
CA PHE A 38 -4.15 -4.76 -10.77
C PHE A 38 -2.88 -5.53 -11.11
N ALA A 39 -2.24 -6.12 -10.09
CA ALA A 39 -1.03 -6.91 -10.25
C ALA A 39 -1.23 -8.05 -11.28
N ARG A 40 -2.34 -8.79 -11.19
CA ARG A 40 -2.67 -9.83 -12.18
C ARG A 40 -2.94 -9.30 -13.58
N GLN A 41 -3.61 -8.15 -13.71
CA GLN A 41 -3.91 -7.54 -15.01
C GLN A 41 -2.66 -7.05 -15.74
N HIS A 42 -1.64 -6.63 -14.99
CA HIS A 42 -0.39 -6.09 -15.52
C HIS A 42 0.79 -7.05 -15.41
N GLU A 43 0.55 -8.32 -15.09
CA GLU A 43 1.58 -9.36 -14.92
C GLU A 43 2.68 -9.01 -13.91
N VAL A 44 2.34 -8.15 -12.93
CA VAL A 44 3.23 -7.73 -11.85
C VAL A 44 3.02 -8.65 -10.65
N ASN A 45 4.10 -9.11 -10.01
CA ASN A 45 3.97 -9.84 -8.75
C ASN A 45 3.65 -8.88 -7.58
N GLY A 46 3.20 -9.42 -6.44
CA GLY A 46 2.78 -8.59 -5.30
C GLY A 46 3.88 -7.69 -4.74
N THR A 47 5.11 -8.21 -4.65
CA THR A 47 6.26 -7.45 -4.14
C THR A 47 6.62 -6.28 -5.06
N ASP A 48 6.63 -6.53 -6.37
CA ASP A 48 6.92 -5.51 -7.38
C ASP A 48 5.81 -4.45 -7.41
N PHE A 49 4.55 -4.86 -7.26
CA PHE A 49 3.43 -3.91 -7.14
C PHE A 49 3.57 -2.99 -5.91
N HIS A 50 3.97 -3.53 -4.76
CA HIS A 50 4.25 -2.71 -3.58
C HIS A 50 5.41 -1.73 -3.82
N ALA A 51 6.46 -2.16 -4.53
CA ALA A 51 7.56 -1.27 -4.92
C ALA A 51 7.08 -0.15 -5.85
N LEU A 52 6.27 -0.46 -6.86
CA LEU A 52 5.67 0.54 -7.75
C LEU A 52 4.79 1.54 -7.00
N LEU A 53 4.00 1.10 -6.02
CA LEU A 53 3.23 1.99 -5.15
C LEU A 53 4.12 2.97 -4.38
N HIS A 54 5.22 2.48 -3.79
CA HIS A 54 6.16 3.36 -3.08
C HIS A 54 6.82 4.40 -3.99
N ILE A 55 7.18 3.99 -5.21
CA ILE A 55 7.75 4.87 -6.23
C ILE A 55 6.72 5.91 -6.66
N MET A 56 5.52 5.48 -7.07
CA MET A 56 4.45 6.36 -7.55
C MET A 56 4.05 7.42 -6.51
N VAL A 57 3.92 7.03 -5.24
CA VAL A 57 3.60 7.98 -4.16
C VAL A 57 4.70 9.03 -3.99
N ALA A 58 5.96 8.63 -4.09
CA ALA A 58 7.09 9.53 -3.94
C ALA A 58 7.26 10.47 -5.15
N GLU A 59 7.09 9.95 -6.37
CA GLU A 59 7.08 10.72 -7.61
C GLU A 59 5.94 11.75 -7.62
N THR A 60 4.73 11.36 -7.21
CA THR A 60 3.57 12.27 -7.12
C THR A 60 3.83 13.39 -6.11
N ALA A 61 4.62 13.12 -5.06
CA ALA A 61 5.06 14.11 -4.09
C ALA A 61 6.28 14.94 -4.55
N GLY A 62 6.79 14.75 -5.78
CA GLY A 62 7.96 15.46 -6.30
C GLY A 62 9.28 15.03 -5.68
N THR A 63 9.33 13.85 -5.06
CA THR A 63 10.51 13.32 -4.37
C THR A 63 10.83 11.89 -4.84
N PRO A 64 11.33 11.70 -6.08
CA PRO A 64 11.66 10.37 -6.60
C PRO A 64 12.61 9.61 -5.65
N LEU A 65 12.42 8.28 -5.57
CA LEU A 65 13.20 7.45 -4.66
C LEU A 65 14.53 7.03 -5.25
N THR A 66 15.58 7.09 -4.44
CA THR A 66 16.81 6.34 -4.71
C THR A 66 16.60 4.85 -4.42
N SER A 67 17.40 3.97 -5.03
CA SER A 67 17.34 2.53 -4.74
C SER A 67 17.59 2.22 -3.26
N ALA A 68 18.41 3.03 -2.57
CA ALA A 68 18.64 2.89 -1.14
C ALA A 68 17.40 3.22 -0.29
N GLN A 69 16.65 4.27 -0.66
CA GLN A 69 15.39 4.63 0.01
C GLN A 69 14.30 3.60 -0.25
N LEU A 70 14.19 3.11 -1.50
CA LEU A 70 13.24 2.05 -1.82
C LEU A 70 13.53 0.77 -1.03
N ARG A 71 14.81 0.38 -0.91
CA ARG A 71 15.24 -0.74 -0.07
C ARG A 71 14.77 -0.60 1.37
N GLN A 72 14.93 0.59 1.96
CA GLN A 72 14.53 0.84 3.34
C GLN A 72 13.01 0.76 3.51
N ARG A 73 12.22 1.26 2.55
CA ARG A 73 10.76 1.18 2.59
C ARG A 73 10.24 -0.25 2.42
N MET A 74 10.91 -1.03 1.58
CA MET A 74 10.55 -2.42 1.30
C MET A 74 11.05 -3.40 2.38
N ASP A 75 11.95 -2.98 3.27
CA ASP A 75 12.63 -3.81 4.28
C ASP A 75 13.25 -5.09 3.68
N VAL A 76 14.02 -4.92 2.61
CA VAL A 76 14.69 -6.02 1.90
C VAL A 76 16.22 -5.89 1.91
N SER A 77 16.88 -7.01 1.60
CA SER A 77 18.34 -7.04 1.48
C SER A 77 18.84 -6.21 0.27
N PRO A 78 20.11 -5.78 0.28
CA PRO A 78 20.71 -5.09 -0.86
C PRO A 78 20.65 -5.91 -2.17
N ALA A 79 20.89 -7.22 -2.12
CA ALA A 79 20.80 -8.07 -3.30
C ALA A 79 19.36 -8.18 -3.83
N ALA A 80 18.38 -8.27 -2.93
CA ALA A 80 16.97 -8.36 -3.30
C ALA A 80 16.48 -7.06 -3.97
N ILE A 81 16.89 -5.88 -3.47
CA ILE A 81 16.49 -4.63 -4.10
C ILE A 81 17.12 -4.44 -5.48
N THR A 82 18.39 -4.82 -5.66
CA THR A 82 19.04 -4.74 -6.98
C THR A 82 18.29 -5.60 -7.98
N TYR A 83 18.04 -6.87 -7.64
CA TYR A 83 17.30 -7.79 -8.50
C TYR A 83 15.88 -7.31 -8.82
N LEU A 84 15.15 -6.80 -7.81
CA LEU A 84 13.82 -6.23 -8.01
C LEU A 84 13.85 -5.06 -8.99
N VAL A 85 14.76 -4.10 -8.79
CA VAL A 85 14.83 -2.89 -9.60
C VAL A 85 15.22 -3.24 -11.03
N ASP A 86 16.22 -4.11 -11.23
CA ASP A 86 16.65 -4.53 -12.57
C ASP A 86 15.50 -5.22 -13.32
N ARG A 87 14.80 -6.16 -12.67
CA ARG A 87 13.62 -6.82 -13.27
C ARG A 87 12.51 -5.83 -13.63
N MET A 88 12.22 -4.84 -12.78
CA MET A 88 11.17 -3.86 -13.08
C MET A 88 11.56 -2.88 -14.20
N ILE A 89 12.86 -2.61 -14.40
CA ILE A 89 13.37 -1.88 -15.56
C ILE A 89 13.21 -2.72 -16.82
N ASP A 90 13.61 -4.00 -16.77
CA ASP A 90 13.50 -4.93 -17.91
C ASP A 90 12.04 -5.13 -18.34
N ALA A 91 11.12 -5.16 -17.37
CA ALA A 91 9.68 -5.21 -17.62
C ALA A 91 9.07 -3.86 -18.08
N GLY A 92 9.85 -2.77 -18.09
CA GLY A 92 9.41 -1.45 -18.52
C GLY A 92 8.51 -0.71 -17.53
N HIS A 93 8.46 -1.13 -16.26
CA HIS A 93 7.62 -0.49 -15.25
C HIS A 93 8.25 0.74 -14.62
N ILE A 94 9.59 0.81 -14.59
CA ILE A 94 10.34 1.94 -14.02
C ILE A 94 11.54 2.28 -14.88
N ARG A 95 12.11 3.46 -14.65
CA ARG A 95 13.39 3.89 -15.20
C ARG A 95 14.29 4.46 -14.12
N ARG A 96 15.61 4.36 -14.31
CA ARG A 96 16.60 5.08 -13.48
C ARG A 96 17.00 6.36 -14.22
N GLU A 97 17.02 7.47 -13.50
CA GLU A 97 17.55 8.74 -13.98
C GLU A 97 18.81 9.10 -13.16
N PRO A 98 19.83 9.73 -13.78
CA PRO A 98 20.97 10.26 -13.03
C PRO A 98 20.51 11.33 -12.03
N ASP A 99 21.09 11.32 -10.83
CA ASP A 99 20.93 12.43 -9.88
C ASP A 99 21.71 13.66 -10.43
N PRO A 100 21.12 14.87 -10.47
CA PRO A 100 21.78 16.07 -10.99
C PRO A 100 23.06 16.50 -10.26
#